data_AF-A0A1M5RQ25-F1
#
_entry.id   AF-A0A1M5RQ25-F1
#
_cell.length_a   1.000
_cell.length_b   1.000
_cell.length_c   1.000
_cell.angle_alpha   90.00
_cell.angle_beta   90.00
_cell.angle_gamma   90.00
#
_symmetry.space_group_name_H-M   'P 1'
#
loop_
_entity.id
_entity.type
_entity.pdbx_description
1 polymer ?
#
loop_
_entity_poly.entity_id
_entity_poly.type
_entity_poly.pdbx_seq_one_letter_code
_entity_poly.pdbx_strand_id
1 'polypeptide(L)'
;MGSIDKKYEFVILKFLSRYNYDAVVDILEELGITDGDLHILVSSCKSSVNFDFKTSIKKIDSLTPKIKNRKEIKALRRNLIDLLDGEPEAIFSEFIENIKIQLINEEYIDFLGRIYRLKEALFKYIFVKNQSGKDKISMLGYMVFKKNILNILRKRYNIYTSNLTYGITKYINKYVRKTRKLSRALEILNSEKLEKLIKLRNDCPVGHGFKGVSKEDIESIYGKPFEVVDDFISACEYLDFDIKFDKYDDINNMIIDLMSKYIINKGDECYE
;
A
#
# COMPACT_ATOMS: atom_id res chain seq x y z
N MET A 1 3.32 29.66 19.70
CA MET A 1 3.72 28.68 18.67
C MET A 1 4.27 27.49 19.43
N GLY A 2 3.72 26.30 19.24
CA GLY A 2 4.17 25.09 19.93
C GLY A 2 5.64 24.78 19.66
N SER A 3 6.26 23.98 20.53
CA SER A 3 7.68 23.65 20.45
C SER A 3 7.91 22.18 20.76
N ILE A 4 8.86 21.57 20.06
CA ILE A 4 9.22 20.15 20.19
C ILE A 4 10.55 20.07 20.96
N ASP A 5 10.54 19.43 22.13
CA ASP A 5 11.77 19.11 22.86
C ASP A 5 12.39 17.79 22.35
N LYS A 6 13.59 17.45 22.84
CA LYS A 6 14.30 16.22 22.45
C LYS A 6 13.51 14.93 22.76
N LYS A 7 12.69 14.92 23.81
CA LYS A 7 11.90 13.75 24.19
C LYS A 7 10.78 13.53 23.16
N TYR A 8 10.03 14.58 22.85
CA TYR A 8 8.97 14.52 21.84
C TYR A 8 9.53 14.28 20.45
N GLU A 9 10.66 14.88 20.08
CA GLU A 9 11.36 14.60 18.83
C GLU A 9 11.67 13.10 18.69
N PHE A 10 12.29 12.49 19.71
CA PHE A 10 12.60 11.07 19.71
C PHE A 10 11.34 10.20 19.53
N VAL A 11 10.26 10.52 20.25
CA VAL A 11 9.00 9.78 20.17
C VAL A 11 8.35 9.91 18.79
N ILE A 12 8.32 11.12 18.21
CA ILE A 12 7.79 11.35 16.87
C ILE A 12 8.60 10.56 15.83
N LEU A 13 9.93 10.58 15.90
CA LEU A 13 10.79 9.81 15.00
C LEU A 13 10.50 8.30 15.08
N LYS A 14 10.24 7.78 16.29
CA LYS A 14 9.82 6.38 16.46
C LYS A 14 8.48 6.10 15.80
N PHE A 15 7.48 6.97 15.95
CA PHE A 15 6.18 6.79 15.29
C PHE A 15 6.27 6.93 13.76
N LEU A 16 7.06 7.86 13.23
CA LEU A 16 7.29 8.00 11.80
C LEU A 16 7.96 6.74 11.21
N SER A 17 8.92 6.14 11.91
CA SER A 17 9.57 4.89 11.48
C SER A 17 8.61 3.69 11.38
N ARG A 18 7.43 3.81 11.98
CA ARG A 18 6.34 2.83 11.96
C ARG A 18 5.12 3.31 11.15
N TYR A 19 5.25 4.46 10.47
CA TYR A 19 4.18 5.11 9.72
C TYR A 19 2.91 5.38 10.54
N ASN A 20 3.06 5.51 11.87
CA ASN A 20 1.96 5.81 12.77
C ASN A 20 1.74 7.33 12.80
N TYR A 21 1.19 7.85 11.70
CA TYR A 21 0.88 9.27 11.55
C TYR A 21 -0.21 9.76 12.50
N ASP A 22 -1.06 8.85 13.01
CA ASP A 22 -2.10 9.15 13.97
C ASP A 22 -1.50 9.65 15.28
N ALA A 23 -0.60 8.85 15.88
CA ALA A 23 0.10 9.23 17.10
C ALA A 23 0.98 10.49 16.93
N VAL A 24 1.55 10.71 15.75
CA VAL A 24 2.30 11.95 15.47
C VAL A 24 1.38 13.17 15.47
N VAL A 25 0.18 13.07 14.87
CA VAL A 25 -0.81 14.16 14.93
C VAL A 25 -1.18 14.47 16.37
N ASP A 26 -1.52 13.45 17.17
CA ASP A 26 -1.92 13.65 18.56
C ASP A 26 -0.84 14.38 19.37
N ILE A 27 0.43 13.99 19.20
CA ILE A 27 1.56 14.68 19.85
C ILE A 27 1.69 16.13 19.39
N LEU A 28 1.57 16.40 18.09
CA LEU A 28 1.66 17.76 17.58
C LEU A 28 0.54 18.63 18.15
N GLU A 29 -0.68 18.11 18.24
CA GLU A 29 -1.83 18.80 18.82
C GLU A 29 -1.64 19.07 20.32
N GLU A 30 -1.14 18.09 21.09
CA GLU A 30 -0.78 18.26 22.51
C GLU A 30 0.26 19.37 22.73
N LEU A 31 1.22 19.50 21.81
CA LEU A 31 2.24 20.56 21.83
C LEU A 31 1.72 21.92 21.32
N GLY A 32 0.45 22.01 20.93
CA GLY A 32 -0.15 23.23 20.37
C GLY A 32 0.28 23.55 18.94
N ILE A 33 0.75 22.54 18.19
CA ILE A 33 1.08 22.61 16.75
C ILE A 33 -0.11 22.04 15.97
N THR A 34 -1.22 22.77 15.98
CA THR A 34 -2.50 22.34 15.37
C THR A 34 -2.69 22.87 13.94
N ASP A 35 -1.81 23.75 13.48
CA ASP A 35 -1.85 24.38 12.17
C ASP A 35 -0.47 24.40 11.49
N GLY A 36 -0.45 24.88 10.24
CA GLY A 36 0.76 24.96 9.43
C GLY A 36 1.13 23.69 8.67
N ASP A 37 2.16 23.81 7.82
CA ASP A 37 2.49 22.79 6.82
C ASP A 37 2.92 21.44 7.41
N LEU A 38 3.55 21.44 8.60
CA LEU A 38 3.92 20.21 9.30
C LEU A 38 2.68 19.41 9.67
N HIS A 39 1.76 20.02 10.43
CA HIS A 39 0.53 19.38 10.87
C HIS A 39 -0.33 18.92 9.68
N ILE A 40 -0.47 19.76 8.65
CA ILE A 40 -1.22 19.44 7.43
C ILE A 40 -0.62 18.24 6.69
N LEU A 41 0.71 18.17 6.56
CA LEU A 41 1.38 17.08 5.84
C LEU A 41 1.25 15.74 6.59
N VAL A 42 1.49 15.73 7.90
CA VAL A 42 1.29 14.51 8.73
C VAL A 42 -0.17 14.08 8.68
N SER A 43 -1.11 15.02 8.80
CA SER A 43 -2.55 14.77 8.69
C SER A 43 -2.96 14.22 7.31
N SER A 44 -2.29 14.61 6.24
CA SER A 44 -2.49 14.04 4.90
C SER A 44 -2.00 12.60 4.85
N CYS A 45 -0.84 12.32 5.42
CA CYS A 45 -0.30 10.96 5.50
C CYS A 45 -1.21 10.03 6.29
N LYS A 46 -1.73 10.48 7.44
CA LYS A 46 -2.76 9.79 8.25
C LYS A 46 -3.97 9.39 7.40
N SER A 47 -4.49 10.29 6.56
CA SER A 47 -5.59 9.96 5.64
C SER A 47 -5.16 8.98 4.55
N SER A 48 -3.97 9.17 3.97
CA SER A 48 -3.49 8.36 2.84
C SER A 48 -3.24 6.89 3.22
N VAL A 49 -2.59 6.60 4.34
CA VAL A 49 -2.31 5.21 4.76
C VAL A 49 -3.59 4.42 5.09
N ASN A 50 -4.69 5.15 5.33
CA ASN A 50 -6.04 4.62 5.52
C ASN A 50 -6.88 4.61 4.23
N PHE A 51 -6.26 4.79 3.06
CA PHE A 51 -6.91 4.82 1.74
C PHE A 51 -7.93 5.95 1.56
N ASP A 52 -7.95 6.96 2.43
CA ASP A 52 -8.75 8.18 2.26
C ASP A 52 -8.00 9.22 1.42
N PHE A 53 -7.82 8.89 0.14
CA PHE A 53 -7.08 9.73 -0.80
C PHE A 53 -7.76 11.08 -1.05
N LYS A 54 -9.10 11.14 -0.97
CA LYS A 54 -9.85 12.39 -1.16
C LYS A 54 -9.53 13.40 -0.08
N THR A 55 -9.57 12.98 1.19
CA THR A 55 -9.21 13.85 2.31
C THR A 55 -7.72 14.20 2.27
N SER A 56 -6.87 13.23 1.92
CA SER A 56 -5.43 13.46 1.77
C SER A 56 -5.13 14.57 0.74
N ILE A 57 -5.74 14.53 -0.44
CA ILE A 57 -5.57 15.57 -1.47
C ILE A 57 -6.03 16.94 -0.97
N LYS A 58 -7.18 17.02 -0.30
CA LYS A 58 -7.68 18.30 0.24
C LYS A 58 -6.66 18.95 1.19
N LYS A 59 -6.01 18.14 2.05
CA LYS A 59 -4.97 18.60 2.97
C LYS A 59 -3.71 19.02 2.22
N ILE A 60 -3.24 18.23 1.26
CA ILE A 60 -2.10 18.63 0.41
C ILE A 60 -2.40 19.93 -0.34
N ASP A 61 -3.64 20.13 -0.77
CA ASP A 61 -4.04 21.33 -1.48
C ASP A 61 -4.10 22.59 -0.60
N SER A 62 -4.25 22.44 0.72
CA SER A 62 -4.22 23.54 1.70
C SER A 62 -2.83 23.91 2.20
N LEU A 63 -1.77 23.20 1.78
CA LEU A 63 -0.38 23.57 2.10
C LEU A 63 -0.03 24.95 1.54
N THR A 64 0.88 25.66 2.20
CA THR A 64 1.37 26.96 1.73
C THR A 64 2.03 26.83 0.35
N PRO A 65 2.03 27.87 -0.49
CA PRO A 65 2.65 27.82 -1.82
C PRO A 65 4.12 27.41 -1.80
N LYS A 66 4.87 27.76 -0.75
CA LYS A 66 6.28 27.39 -0.60
C LYS A 66 6.46 25.87 -0.51
N ILE A 67 5.64 25.21 0.31
CA ILE A 67 5.71 23.76 0.52
C ILE A 67 5.01 23.01 -0.61
N LYS A 68 3.83 23.45 -1.02
CA LYS A 68 3.06 22.88 -2.14
C LYS A 68 3.85 22.83 -3.45
N ASN A 69 4.78 23.77 -3.65
CA ASN A 69 5.60 23.82 -4.86
C ASN A 69 6.81 22.88 -4.89
N ARG A 70 7.17 22.27 -3.75
CA ARG A 70 8.24 21.27 -3.67
C ARG A 70 7.92 20.06 -4.58
N LYS A 71 8.97 19.46 -5.16
CA LYS A 71 8.83 18.39 -6.16
C LYS A 71 8.16 17.15 -5.57
N GLU A 72 8.52 16.82 -4.35
CA GLU A 72 8.04 15.71 -3.53
C GLU A 72 6.53 15.83 -3.28
N ILE A 73 6.06 17.03 -2.91
CA ILE A 73 4.64 17.30 -2.68
C ILE A 73 3.84 17.25 -3.98
N LYS A 74 4.38 17.77 -5.08
CA LYS A 74 3.75 17.64 -6.40
C LYS A 74 3.64 16.17 -6.84
N ALA A 75 4.67 15.38 -6.59
CA ALA A 75 4.69 13.96 -6.88
C ALA A 75 3.68 13.18 -6.02
N LEU A 76 3.64 13.44 -4.71
CA LEU A 76 2.65 12.88 -3.79
C LEU A 76 1.22 13.22 -4.24
N ARG A 77 0.95 14.50 -4.53
CA ARG A 77 -0.37 14.94 -5.01
C ARG A 77 -0.78 14.23 -6.30
N ARG A 78 0.13 14.08 -7.25
CA ARG A 78 -0.14 13.37 -8.51
C ARG A 78 -0.44 11.90 -8.24
N ASN A 79 0.38 11.23 -7.43
CA ASN A 79 0.14 9.84 -7.04
C ASN A 79 -1.24 9.66 -6.37
N LEU A 80 -1.66 10.57 -5.49
CA LEU A 80 -2.99 10.52 -4.88
C LEU A 80 -4.12 10.65 -5.90
N ILE A 81 -3.93 11.43 -6.97
CA ILE A 81 -4.90 11.52 -8.08
C ILE A 81 -4.92 10.22 -8.88
N ASP A 82 -3.75 9.69 -9.22
CA ASP A 82 -3.62 8.41 -9.93
C ASP A 82 -4.32 7.27 -9.15
N LEU A 83 -4.25 7.29 -7.82
CA LEU A 83 -4.97 6.37 -6.94
C LEU A 83 -6.50 6.53 -7.03
N LEU A 84 -7.02 7.76 -7.10
CA LEU A 84 -8.45 8.01 -7.28
C LEU A 84 -8.96 7.64 -8.67
N ASP A 85 -8.12 7.79 -9.68
CA ASP A 85 -8.43 7.41 -11.06
C ASP A 85 -8.31 5.89 -11.28
N GLY A 86 -7.70 5.19 -10.31
CA GLY A 86 -7.53 3.75 -10.32
C GLY A 86 -6.40 3.31 -11.25
N GLU A 87 -5.37 4.14 -11.44
CA GLU A 87 -4.20 3.78 -12.23
C GLU A 87 -3.50 2.55 -11.61
N PRO A 88 -3.29 1.46 -12.38
CA PRO A 88 -2.87 0.18 -11.81
C PRO A 88 -1.54 0.25 -11.06
N GLU A 89 -0.54 0.94 -11.62
CA GLU A 89 0.78 1.10 -11.00
C GLU A 89 0.69 1.82 -9.65
N ALA A 90 -0.10 2.90 -9.57
CA ALA A 90 -0.33 3.62 -8.33
C ALA A 90 -1.02 2.74 -7.29
N ILE A 91 -2.10 2.04 -7.69
CA ILE A 91 -2.84 1.14 -6.81
C ILE A 91 -1.95 0.00 -6.29
N PHE A 92 -1.17 -0.65 -7.15
CA PHE A 92 -0.30 -1.74 -6.73
C PHE A 92 0.84 -1.25 -5.83
N SER A 93 1.46 -0.12 -6.16
CA SER A 93 2.46 0.52 -5.29
C SER A 93 1.90 0.81 -3.90
N GLU A 94 0.67 1.35 -3.82
CA GLU A 94 0.00 1.63 -2.56
C GLU A 94 -0.28 0.38 -1.74
N PHE A 95 -0.73 -0.70 -2.38
CA PHE A 95 -0.95 -1.97 -1.70
C PHE A 95 0.35 -2.55 -1.15
N ILE A 96 1.45 -2.48 -1.91
CA ILE A 96 2.76 -3.00 -1.51
C ILE A 96 3.32 -2.19 -0.34
N GLU A 97 3.28 -0.85 -0.42
CA GLU A 97 3.61 0.05 0.70
C GLU A 97 2.79 -0.28 1.94
N ASN A 98 1.48 -0.49 1.78
CA ASN A 98 0.64 -0.78 2.93
C ASN A 98 0.89 -2.17 3.53
N ILE A 99 1.24 -3.17 2.71
CA ILE A 99 1.70 -4.48 3.18
C ILE A 99 2.97 -4.33 4.02
N LYS A 100 3.93 -3.49 3.60
CA LYS A 100 5.13 -3.14 4.40
C LYS A 100 4.72 -2.53 5.75
N ILE A 101 3.82 -1.56 5.75
CA ILE A 101 3.34 -0.91 6.98
C ILE A 101 2.76 -1.94 7.96
N GLN A 102 1.92 -2.87 7.48
CA GLN A 102 1.34 -3.91 8.36
C GLN A 102 2.40 -4.85 8.93
N LEU A 103 3.42 -5.21 8.16
CA LEU A 103 4.54 -6.01 8.67
C LEU A 103 5.32 -5.29 9.77
N ILE A 104 5.65 -4.01 9.54
CA ILE A 104 6.42 -3.20 10.51
C ILE A 104 5.62 -3.00 11.79
N ASN A 105 4.31 -2.89 11.68
CA ASN A 105 3.42 -2.74 12.82
C ASN A 105 3.01 -4.07 13.48
N GLU A 106 3.48 -5.21 12.97
CA GLU A 106 3.15 -6.56 13.48
C GLU A 106 1.64 -6.87 13.38
N GLU A 107 0.93 -6.22 12.45
CA GLU A 107 -0.49 -6.42 12.15
C GLU A 107 -0.66 -7.59 11.16
N TYR A 108 -0.27 -8.79 11.59
CA TYR A 108 -0.14 -9.97 10.72
C TYR A 108 -1.45 -10.44 10.07
N ILE A 109 -2.58 -10.27 10.76
CA ILE A 109 -3.90 -10.61 10.22
C ILE A 109 -4.23 -9.68 9.04
N ASP A 110 -4.03 -8.38 9.20
CA ASP A 110 -4.27 -7.40 8.14
C ASP A 110 -3.27 -7.53 6.99
N PHE A 111 -2.00 -7.84 7.29
CA PHE A 111 -0.99 -8.21 6.31
C PHE A 111 -1.47 -9.35 5.38
N LEU A 112 -1.95 -10.45 5.96
CA LEU A 112 -2.50 -11.58 5.20
C LEU A 112 -3.71 -11.18 4.36
N GLY A 113 -4.59 -10.33 4.90
CA GLY A 113 -5.72 -9.77 4.17
C GLY A 113 -5.28 -8.98 2.93
N ARG A 114 -4.28 -8.10 3.09
CA ARG A 114 -3.75 -7.24 2.01
C ARG A 114 -3.00 -8.02 0.94
N ILE A 115 -2.24 -9.05 1.31
CA ILE A 115 -1.61 -9.98 0.36
C ILE A 115 -2.65 -10.63 -0.55
N TYR A 116 -3.72 -11.17 0.04
CA TYR A 116 -4.79 -11.79 -0.75
C TYR A 116 -5.45 -10.76 -1.68
N ARG A 117 -5.71 -9.54 -1.20
CA ARG A 117 -6.27 -8.44 -2.02
C ARG A 117 -5.37 -8.10 -3.21
N LEU A 118 -4.06 -7.94 -2.98
CA LEU A 118 -3.11 -7.62 -4.04
C LEU A 118 -3.01 -8.74 -5.08
N LYS A 119 -2.89 -10.00 -4.64
CA LYS A 119 -2.92 -11.15 -5.55
C LYS A 119 -4.19 -11.15 -6.41
N GLU A 120 -5.38 -11.02 -5.80
CA GLU A 120 -6.64 -10.98 -6.55
C GLU A 120 -6.68 -9.81 -7.54
N ALA A 121 -6.16 -8.65 -7.16
CA ALA A 121 -6.10 -7.46 -8.02
C ALA A 121 -5.17 -7.68 -9.23
N LEU A 122 -4.01 -8.30 -9.04
CA LEU A 122 -3.09 -8.65 -10.14
C LEU A 122 -3.72 -9.66 -11.12
N PHE A 123 -4.41 -10.69 -10.61
CA PHE A 123 -5.17 -11.61 -11.47
C PHE A 123 -6.26 -10.89 -12.27
N LYS A 124 -7.01 -9.98 -11.63
CA LYS A 124 -8.02 -9.16 -12.32
C LYS A 124 -7.39 -8.31 -13.42
N TYR A 125 -6.26 -7.65 -13.15
CA TYR A 125 -5.54 -6.87 -14.14
C TYR A 125 -5.09 -7.72 -15.33
N ILE A 126 -4.44 -8.86 -15.08
CA ILE A 126 -4.02 -9.80 -16.14
C ILE A 126 -5.21 -10.19 -17.01
N PHE A 127 -6.34 -10.54 -16.40
CA PHE A 127 -7.56 -10.89 -17.13
C PHE A 127 -8.05 -9.73 -18.00
N VAL A 128 -8.24 -8.54 -17.41
CA VAL A 128 -8.79 -7.37 -18.10
C VAL A 128 -7.87 -6.88 -19.22
N LYS A 129 -6.55 -6.90 -19.02
CA LYS A 129 -5.55 -6.56 -20.05
C LYS A 129 -5.67 -7.45 -21.27
N ASN A 130 -5.82 -8.76 -21.05
CA ASN A 130 -6.00 -9.71 -22.14
C ASN A 130 -7.38 -9.65 -22.81
N GLN A 131 -8.42 -9.17 -22.10
CA GLN A 131 -9.77 -9.04 -22.67
C GLN A 131 -9.98 -7.75 -23.47
N SER A 132 -9.43 -6.64 -22.98
CA SER A 132 -9.86 -5.31 -23.43
C SER A 132 -9.13 -4.87 -24.69
N GLY A 133 -7.90 -5.35 -24.93
CA GLY A 133 -7.03 -4.84 -25.99
C GLY A 133 -6.77 -3.34 -25.91
N LYS A 134 -7.12 -2.70 -24.79
CA LYS A 134 -6.97 -1.27 -24.52
C LYS A 134 -5.66 -1.03 -23.81
N ASP A 135 -4.98 0.06 -24.20
CA ASP A 135 -3.71 0.45 -23.60
C ASP A 135 -3.87 0.99 -22.17
N LYS A 136 -5.03 1.59 -21.84
CA LYS A 136 -5.32 2.11 -20.49
C LYS A 136 -6.41 1.32 -19.79
N ILE A 137 -6.08 0.83 -18.60
CA ILE A 137 -6.95 0.03 -17.73
C ILE A 137 -6.99 0.74 -16.38
N SER A 138 -8.20 0.99 -15.87
CA SER A 138 -8.38 1.45 -14.48
C SER A 138 -8.82 0.27 -13.61
N MET A 139 -8.20 0.14 -12.44
CA MET A 139 -8.52 -0.84 -11.40
C MET A 139 -9.88 -0.57 -10.72
N LEU A 140 -10.45 0.61 -10.92
CA LEU A 140 -11.80 0.97 -10.48
C LEU A 140 -12.85 0.79 -11.59
N GLY A 141 -12.41 0.39 -12.79
CA GLY A 141 -13.27 0.20 -13.95
C GLY A 141 -14.22 -1.00 -13.82
N TYR A 142 -15.36 -0.92 -14.52
CA TYR A 142 -16.41 -1.94 -14.48
C TYR A 142 -15.89 -3.36 -14.73
N MET A 143 -14.96 -3.55 -15.68
CA MET A 143 -14.47 -4.89 -16.04
C MET A 143 -13.68 -5.59 -14.93
N VAL A 144 -13.15 -4.85 -13.95
CA VAL A 144 -12.33 -5.40 -12.84
C VAL A 144 -13.22 -6.04 -11.75
N PHE A 145 -14.52 -5.72 -11.71
CA PHE A 145 -15.43 -6.30 -10.73
C PHE A 145 -15.58 -7.81 -10.91
N LYS A 146 -15.50 -8.55 -9.79
CA LYS A 146 -15.62 -10.02 -9.73
C LYS A 146 -16.82 -10.55 -10.52
N LYS A 147 -18.02 -9.97 -10.31
CA LYS A 147 -19.25 -10.40 -10.98
C LYS A 147 -19.14 -10.34 -12.51
N ASN A 148 -18.44 -9.34 -13.03
CA ASN A 148 -18.32 -9.12 -14.47
C ASN A 148 -17.31 -10.09 -15.08
N ILE A 149 -16.16 -10.27 -14.43
CA ILE A 149 -15.16 -11.27 -14.84
C ILE A 149 -15.78 -12.67 -14.85
N LEU A 150 -16.44 -13.08 -13.76
CA LEU A 150 -17.11 -14.39 -13.68
C LEU A 150 -18.17 -14.56 -14.76
N ASN A 151 -18.93 -13.51 -15.07
CA ASN A 151 -19.91 -13.56 -16.14
C ASN A 151 -19.27 -13.71 -17.53
N ILE A 152 -18.14 -13.05 -17.79
CA ILE A 152 -17.36 -13.19 -19.03
C ILE A 152 -16.79 -14.61 -19.13
N LEU A 153 -16.15 -15.10 -18.06
CA LEU A 153 -15.61 -16.47 -17.97
C LEU A 153 -16.68 -17.52 -18.28
N ARG A 154 -17.89 -17.34 -17.73
CA ARG A 154 -19.02 -18.24 -17.99
C ARG A 154 -19.51 -18.13 -19.43
N LYS A 155 -19.87 -16.93 -19.90
CA LYS A 155 -20.57 -16.74 -21.18
C LYS A 155 -19.68 -16.90 -22.40
N ARG A 156 -18.41 -16.51 -22.33
CA ARG A 156 -17.48 -16.54 -23.47
C ARG A 156 -16.55 -17.75 -23.47
N TYR A 157 -16.19 -18.24 -22.29
CA TYR A 157 -15.16 -19.28 -22.15
C TYR A 157 -15.67 -20.59 -21.55
N ASN A 158 -16.97 -20.69 -21.21
CA ASN A 158 -17.58 -21.86 -20.57
C ASN A 158 -16.83 -22.30 -19.29
N ILE A 159 -16.31 -21.32 -18.53
CA ILE A 159 -15.66 -21.54 -17.24
C ILE A 159 -16.66 -21.19 -16.13
N TYR A 160 -17.19 -22.23 -15.48
CA TYR A 160 -18.16 -22.12 -14.39
C TYR A 160 -17.44 -22.28 -13.04
N THR A 161 -17.32 -21.19 -12.29
CA THR A 161 -16.74 -21.21 -10.94
C THR A 161 -17.17 -19.97 -10.16
N SER A 162 -17.21 -20.09 -8.83
CA SER A 162 -17.39 -18.97 -7.89
C SER A 162 -16.06 -18.39 -7.39
N ASN A 163 -14.95 -19.14 -7.57
CA ASN A 163 -13.60 -18.72 -7.21
C ASN A 163 -12.98 -17.94 -8.38
N LEU A 164 -12.74 -16.66 -8.14
CA LEU A 164 -12.27 -15.73 -9.17
C LEU A 164 -10.86 -16.08 -9.66
N THR A 165 -9.91 -16.24 -8.74
CA THR A 165 -8.51 -16.54 -9.06
C THR A 165 -8.40 -17.86 -9.82
N TYR A 166 -9.09 -18.90 -9.35
CA TYR A 166 -9.13 -20.20 -10.05
C TYR A 166 -9.71 -20.07 -11.47
N GLY A 167 -10.82 -19.34 -11.62
CA GLY A 167 -11.45 -19.10 -12.93
C GLY A 167 -10.52 -18.37 -13.90
N ILE A 168 -9.82 -17.34 -13.43
CA ILE A 168 -8.85 -16.59 -14.22
C ILE A 168 -7.65 -17.48 -14.58
N THR A 169 -7.10 -18.25 -13.64
CA THR A 169 -5.99 -19.19 -13.92
C THR A 169 -6.38 -20.21 -14.99
N LYS A 170 -7.58 -20.80 -14.91
CA LYS A 170 -8.10 -21.71 -15.94
C LYS A 170 -8.24 -21.01 -17.30
N TYR A 171 -8.71 -19.77 -17.31
CA TYR A 171 -8.78 -18.96 -18.53
C TYR A 171 -7.39 -18.72 -19.13
N ILE A 172 -6.43 -18.27 -18.33
CA ILE A 172 -5.07 -17.97 -18.78
C ILE A 172 -4.43 -19.24 -19.36
N ASN A 173 -4.53 -20.38 -18.66
CA ASN A 173 -3.92 -21.63 -19.10
C ASN A 173 -4.49 -22.15 -20.43
N LYS A 174 -5.78 -21.91 -20.70
CA LYS A 174 -6.47 -22.44 -21.88
C LYS A 174 -6.51 -21.48 -23.07
N TYR A 175 -6.57 -20.18 -22.81
CA TYR A 175 -6.91 -19.18 -23.85
C TYR A 175 -5.88 -18.06 -24.03
N VAL A 176 -4.90 -17.92 -23.13
CA VAL A 176 -3.89 -16.85 -23.22
C VAL A 176 -2.55 -17.43 -23.62
N ARG A 177 -1.96 -16.89 -24.69
CA ARG A 177 -0.56 -17.18 -25.04
C ARG A 177 0.35 -16.51 -24.03
N LYS A 178 1.01 -17.32 -23.19
CA LYS A 178 1.87 -16.80 -22.13
C LYS A 178 3.20 -16.28 -22.70
N THR A 179 3.50 -15.02 -22.45
CA THR A 179 4.87 -14.50 -22.62
C THR A 179 5.76 -15.04 -21.50
N ARG A 180 7.09 -14.95 -21.67
CA ARG A 180 8.05 -15.30 -20.60
C ARG A 180 7.77 -14.49 -19.34
N LYS A 181 7.56 -13.18 -19.50
CA LYS A 181 7.23 -12.25 -18.41
C LYS A 181 5.94 -12.67 -17.66
N LEU A 182 4.85 -12.89 -18.39
CA LEU A 182 3.59 -13.36 -17.78
C LEU A 182 3.75 -14.70 -17.07
N SER A 183 4.55 -15.61 -17.62
CA SER A 183 4.80 -16.92 -16.98
C SER A 183 5.52 -16.74 -15.64
N ARG A 184 6.55 -15.88 -15.57
CA ARG A 184 7.26 -15.57 -14.32
C ARG A 184 6.36 -14.92 -13.27
N ALA A 185 5.53 -13.94 -13.68
CA ALA A 185 4.55 -13.36 -12.77
C ALA A 185 3.59 -14.42 -12.21
N LEU A 186 3.11 -15.35 -13.05
CA LEU A 186 2.20 -16.41 -12.62
C LEU A 186 2.88 -17.48 -11.75
N GLU A 187 4.17 -17.75 -11.95
CA GLU A 187 4.94 -18.65 -11.09
C GLU A 187 4.99 -18.13 -9.65
N ILE A 188 5.21 -16.82 -9.47
CA ILE A 188 5.17 -16.17 -8.15
C ILE A 188 3.74 -16.19 -7.60
N LEU A 189 2.76 -15.71 -8.38
CA LEU A 189 1.38 -15.57 -7.92
C LEU A 189 0.69 -16.90 -7.60
N ASN A 190 1.12 -18.01 -8.18
CA ASN A 190 0.62 -19.36 -7.89
C ASN A 190 1.63 -20.22 -7.11
N SER A 191 2.65 -19.60 -6.49
CA SER A 191 3.66 -20.35 -5.74
C SER A 191 3.03 -21.10 -4.57
N GLU A 192 3.58 -22.26 -4.23
CA GLU A 192 3.09 -23.07 -3.12
C GLU A 192 3.14 -22.29 -1.79
N LYS A 193 4.20 -21.50 -1.60
CA LYS A 193 4.35 -20.63 -0.42
C LYS A 193 3.20 -19.62 -0.32
N LEU A 194 2.86 -18.94 -1.41
CA LEU A 194 1.79 -17.94 -1.41
C LEU A 194 0.40 -18.59 -1.23
N GLU A 195 0.18 -19.78 -1.79
CA GLU A 195 -1.05 -20.56 -1.53
C GLU A 195 -1.17 -20.98 -0.06
N LYS A 196 -0.05 -21.35 0.59
CA LYS A 196 -0.04 -21.65 2.04
C LYS A 196 -0.37 -20.41 2.88
N LEU A 197 0.15 -19.22 2.54
CA LEU A 197 -0.25 -17.98 3.22
C LEU A 197 -1.74 -17.66 3.05
N ILE A 198 -2.32 -17.94 1.87
CA ILE A 198 -3.76 -17.73 1.64
C ILE A 198 -4.59 -18.72 2.46
N LYS A 199 -4.12 -19.97 2.63
CA LYS A 199 -4.76 -20.93 3.53
C LYS A 199 -4.71 -20.43 4.97
N LEU A 200 -3.54 -20.00 5.45
CA LEU A 200 -3.39 -19.39 6.77
C LEU A 200 -4.40 -18.23 6.95
N ARG A 201 -4.47 -17.31 5.97
CA ARG A 201 -5.45 -16.22 5.94
C ARG A 201 -6.89 -16.69 6.07
N ASN A 202 -7.26 -17.80 5.42
CA ASN A 202 -8.64 -18.30 5.44
C ASN A 202 -9.05 -18.79 6.83
N ASP A 203 -8.09 -19.30 7.60
CA ASP A 203 -8.30 -19.76 8.98
C ASP A 203 -8.41 -18.59 9.99
N CYS A 204 -8.17 -17.36 9.56
CA CYS A 204 -8.17 -16.15 10.40
C CYS A 204 -9.46 -15.31 10.28
N PRO A 205 -9.70 -14.37 11.22
CA PRO A 205 -10.87 -13.47 11.20
C PRO A 205 -11.01 -12.63 9.94
N VAL A 206 -9.91 -12.18 9.33
CA VAL A 206 -9.93 -11.46 8.05
C VAL A 206 -10.41 -12.34 6.89
N GLY A 207 -10.44 -13.66 7.09
CA GLY A 207 -10.91 -14.67 6.17
C GLY A 207 -12.28 -15.23 6.53
N HIS A 208 -12.29 -16.50 6.92
CA HIS A 208 -13.51 -17.24 7.26
C HIS A 208 -13.40 -17.98 8.59
N GLY A 209 -12.22 -17.98 9.22
CA GLY A 209 -11.95 -18.63 10.49
C GLY A 209 -11.74 -17.64 11.63
N PHE A 210 -11.14 -18.11 12.71
CA PHE A 210 -10.96 -17.36 13.96
C PHE A 210 -9.57 -17.54 14.58
N LYS A 211 -8.64 -18.19 13.88
CA LYS A 211 -7.27 -18.43 14.36
C LYS A 211 -6.47 -17.13 14.34
N GLY A 212 -5.73 -16.87 15.41
CA GLY A 212 -4.67 -15.85 15.42
C GLY A 212 -3.49 -16.23 14.53
N VAL A 213 -2.60 -15.27 14.28
CA VAL A 213 -1.38 -15.47 13.48
C VAL A 213 -0.22 -14.78 14.16
N SER A 214 0.89 -15.49 14.28
CA SER A 214 2.16 -14.90 14.72
C SER A 214 3.12 -14.69 13.55
N LYS A 215 4.25 -14.04 13.84
CA LYS A 215 5.34 -13.89 12.88
C LYS A 215 5.91 -15.25 12.47
N GLU A 216 6.06 -16.16 13.42
CA GLU A 216 6.62 -17.50 13.23
C GLU A 216 5.75 -18.35 12.29
N ASP A 217 4.42 -18.20 12.35
CA ASP A 217 3.50 -18.86 11.40
C ASP A 217 3.84 -18.46 9.96
N ILE A 218 4.07 -17.16 9.71
CA ILE A 218 4.44 -16.64 8.39
C ILE A 218 5.86 -17.09 8.01
N GLU A 219 6.80 -17.01 8.95
CA GLU A 219 8.20 -17.37 8.71
C GLU A 219 8.37 -18.84 8.34
N SER A 220 7.60 -19.73 8.96
CA SER A 220 7.57 -21.16 8.64
C SER A 220 7.14 -21.47 7.19
N ILE A 221 6.35 -20.58 6.58
CA ILE A 221 5.83 -20.75 5.23
C ILE A 221 6.73 -20.07 4.19
N TYR A 222 7.12 -18.82 4.45
CA TYR A 222 7.73 -17.98 3.43
C TYR A 222 9.22 -17.75 3.62
N GLY A 223 9.76 -17.91 4.82
CA GLY A 223 11.07 -17.37 5.19
C GLY A 223 10.90 -15.98 5.81
N LYS A 224 11.72 -15.00 5.45
CA LYS A 224 11.54 -13.65 6.02
C LYS A 224 10.23 -13.04 5.52
N PRO A 225 9.39 -12.40 6.36
CA PRO A 225 8.10 -11.87 5.91
C PRO A 225 8.20 -10.83 4.78
N PHE A 226 9.29 -10.06 4.74
CA PHE A 226 9.58 -9.11 3.67
C PHE A 226 9.83 -9.76 2.29
N GLU A 227 10.23 -11.04 2.22
CA GLU A 227 10.37 -11.75 0.94
C GLU A 227 9.03 -11.86 0.20
N VAL A 228 7.90 -11.81 0.91
CA VAL A 228 6.57 -11.74 0.28
C VAL A 228 6.41 -10.44 -0.50
N VAL A 229 6.91 -9.32 0.05
CA VAL A 229 6.86 -8.00 -0.59
C VAL A 229 7.73 -8.00 -1.84
N ASP A 230 8.95 -8.52 -1.74
CA ASP A 230 9.90 -8.64 -2.87
C ASP A 230 9.31 -9.46 -4.03
N ASP A 231 8.60 -10.55 -3.71
CA ASP A 231 7.92 -11.38 -4.69
C ASP A 231 6.77 -10.61 -5.38
N PHE A 232 5.99 -9.81 -4.64
CA PHE A 232 4.95 -8.99 -5.24
C PHE A 232 5.51 -7.87 -6.11
N ILE A 233 6.60 -7.22 -5.71
CA ILE A 233 7.32 -6.24 -6.53
C ILE A 233 7.78 -6.92 -7.83
N SER A 234 8.47 -8.05 -7.72
CA SER A 234 8.93 -8.83 -8.87
C SER A 234 7.78 -9.23 -9.80
N ALA A 235 6.65 -9.69 -9.25
CA ALA A 235 5.46 -10.03 -10.05
C ALA A 235 4.89 -8.81 -10.79
N CYS A 236 4.92 -7.63 -10.18
CA CYS A 236 4.48 -6.39 -10.82
C CYS A 236 5.46 -5.93 -11.92
N GLU A 237 6.77 -6.02 -11.69
CA GLU A 237 7.79 -5.72 -12.69
C GLU A 237 7.67 -6.64 -13.91
N TYR A 238 7.41 -7.94 -13.70
CA TYR A 238 7.10 -8.87 -14.79
C TYR A 238 5.79 -8.52 -15.53
N LEU A 239 4.91 -7.71 -14.95
CA LEU A 239 3.71 -7.20 -15.62
C LEU A 239 3.91 -5.80 -16.24
N ASP A 240 5.16 -5.33 -16.27
CA ASP A 240 5.61 -4.03 -16.78
C ASP A 240 5.13 -2.84 -15.94
N PHE A 241 5.08 -2.99 -14.63
CA PHE A 241 4.84 -1.88 -13.69
C PHE A 241 6.13 -1.43 -13.01
N ASP A 242 6.29 -0.12 -12.85
CA ASP A 242 7.35 0.50 -12.05
C ASP A 242 6.83 0.76 -10.63
N ILE A 243 7.11 -0.18 -9.72
CA ILE A 243 6.58 -0.12 -8.36
C ILE A 243 7.39 0.87 -7.51
N LYS A 244 6.68 1.83 -6.93
CA LYS A 244 7.25 2.77 -5.96
C LYS A 244 7.01 2.27 -4.54
N PHE A 245 8.09 2.03 -3.81
CA PHE A 245 8.04 1.38 -2.49
C PHE A 245 8.58 2.22 -1.33
N ASP A 246 8.97 3.48 -1.60
CA ASP A 246 9.63 4.35 -0.62
C ASP A 246 8.91 5.71 -0.46
N LYS A 247 7.66 5.80 -0.96
CA LYS A 247 6.87 7.04 -1.00
C LYS A 247 6.72 7.63 0.40
N TYR A 248 6.39 6.81 1.38
CA TYR A 248 6.22 7.29 2.75
C TYR A 248 7.53 7.59 3.46
N ASP A 249 8.61 6.93 3.07
CA ASP A 249 9.96 7.21 3.60
C ASP A 249 10.45 8.58 3.13
N ASP A 250 10.26 8.89 1.85
CA ASP A 250 10.54 10.21 1.27
C ASP A 250 9.75 11.32 1.97
N ILE A 251 8.46 11.09 2.24
CA ILE A 251 7.61 12.06 2.92
C ILE A 251 7.96 12.18 4.41
N ASN A 252 8.36 11.09 5.07
CA ASN A 252 8.86 11.13 6.45
C ASN A 252 10.11 12.00 6.56
N ASN A 253 11.05 11.88 5.62
CA ASN A 253 12.23 12.76 5.57
C ASN A 253 11.84 14.24 5.46
N MET A 254 10.82 14.55 4.66
CA MET A 254 10.29 15.90 4.55
C MET A 254 9.57 16.36 5.83
N ILE A 255 8.84 15.49 6.52
CA ILE A 255 8.23 15.79 7.81
C ILE A 255 9.33 16.14 8.82
N ILE A 256 10.41 15.37 8.87
CA ILE A 256 11.56 15.63 9.75
C ILE A 256 12.22 16.99 9.44
N ASP A 257 12.41 17.32 8.15
CA ASP A 257 12.87 18.66 7.73
C ASP A 257 11.94 19.77 8.25
N LEU A 258 10.62 19.59 8.15
CA LEU A 258 9.66 20.58 8.62
C LEU A 258 9.63 20.71 10.16
N MET A 259 9.82 19.60 10.87
CA MET A 259 9.90 19.57 12.33
C MET A 259 11.07 20.39 12.86
N SER A 260 12.19 20.46 12.14
CA SER A 260 13.39 21.20 12.59
C SER A 260 13.12 22.66 12.99
N LYS A 261 12.08 23.28 12.43
CA LYS A 261 11.65 24.66 12.75
C LYS A 261 10.96 24.82 14.11
N TYR A 262 10.52 23.71 14.69
CA TYR A 262 9.80 23.65 15.96
C TYR A 262 10.69 23.11 17.09
N ILE A 263 11.87 22.57 16.76
CA ILE A 263 12.82 22.06 17.75
C ILE A 263 13.45 23.22 18.52
N ILE A 264 13.37 23.17 19.85
CA ILE A 264 14.10 24.13 20.69
C ILE A 264 15.58 23.75 20.65
N ASN A 265 16.40 24.55 19.98
CA ASN A 265 17.85 24.51 20.21
C ASN A 265 18.10 25.04 21.62
N LYS A 266 18.39 24.15 22.57
CA LYS A 266 19.03 24.54 23.82
C LYS A 266 20.46 25.00 23.50
N GLY A 267 20.61 26.29 23.21
CA GLY A 267 21.72 27.03 23.80
C GLY A 267 21.37 27.23 25.28
N ASP A 268 22.32 26.93 26.15
CA ASP A 268 22.29 27.12 27.60
C ASP A 268 21.39 26.14 28.38
N GLU A 269 21.86 24.90 28.52
CA GLU A 269 21.81 24.27 29.85
C GLU A 269 23.21 24.29 30.44
N CYS A 270 23.44 25.28 31.30
CA CYS A 270 24.47 25.21 32.32
C CYS A 270 24.24 23.92 33.11
N TYR A 271 25.22 23.03 33.07
CA TYR A 271 25.37 22.03 34.10
C TYR A 271 25.73 22.76 35.39
N GLU A 272 24.85 22.74 36.39
CA GLU A 272 25.23 22.70 37.80
C GLU A 272 24.84 21.34 38.38
#